data_AF-A0A8H3QM66-F1
#
_entry.id   AF-A0A8H3QM66-F1
#
_cell.length_a   1.000
_cell.length_b   1.000
_cell.length_c   1.000
_cell.angle_alpha   90.00
_cell.angle_beta   90.00
_cell.angle_gamma   90.00
#
_symmetry.space_group_name_H-M   'P 1'
#
loop_
_entity.id
_entity.type
_entity.pdbx_description
1 polymer ?
#
loop_
_entity_poly.entity_id
_entity_poly.type
_entity_poly.pdbx_seq_one_letter_code
_entity_poly.pdbx_strand_id
1 'polypeptide(L)'
;MKKALSSFFLKEKKNWLIMNKLISLVQVLLFLITVSAAMPANDKLADLFYKRNNCQCITAFSDFDSSPSSGPFRGFVAFGQDDNGSTTIFGAFNRGFDPNCTYEFLIEDGHNRVLYNITEGLNVQITNDGGTKAFTHKFNNINLNCHSNGILLGGHNLRDDPSYCGNSKLVVRTNNQHAAKQICN
;
A
#
# COMPACT_ATOMS: atom_id res chain seq x y z
N MET A 1 -64.26 -27.99 -52.60
CA MET A 1 -64.41 -27.04 -51.47
C MET A 1 -63.77 -27.51 -50.15
N LYS A 2 -63.91 -28.77 -49.70
CA LYS A 2 -63.37 -29.25 -48.39
C LYS A 2 -61.85 -29.11 -48.18
N LYS A 3 -61.01 -29.27 -49.21
CA LYS A 3 -59.54 -29.15 -49.10
C LYS A 3 -59.05 -27.71 -48.84
N ALA A 4 -59.73 -26.70 -49.38
CA ALA A 4 -59.34 -25.29 -49.23
C ALA A 4 -59.57 -24.79 -47.79
N LEU A 5 -60.73 -25.13 -47.20
CA LEU A 5 -61.04 -24.80 -45.80
C LEU A 5 -60.05 -25.45 -44.82
N SER A 6 -59.68 -26.72 -45.03
CA SER A 6 -58.69 -27.40 -44.18
C SER A 6 -57.33 -26.70 -44.18
N SER A 7 -56.85 -26.23 -45.35
CA SER A 7 -55.56 -25.54 -45.45
C SER A 7 -55.56 -24.15 -44.77
N PHE A 8 -56.70 -23.46 -44.78
CA PHE A 8 -56.85 -22.14 -44.15
C PHE A 8 -56.79 -22.24 -42.62
N PHE A 9 -57.55 -23.18 -42.03
CA PHE A 9 -57.54 -23.43 -40.58
C PHE A 9 -56.17 -23.88 -40.06
N LEU A 10 -55.42 -24.68 -40.84
CA LEU A 10 -54.05 -25.09 -40.49
C LEU A 10 -53.07 -23.90 -40.48
N LYS A 11 -53.22 -22.96 -41.42
CA LYS A 11 -52.40 -21.74 -41.50
C LYS A 11 -52.69 -20.80 -40.33
N GLU A 12 -53.95 -20.63 -39.98
CA GLU A 12 -54.37 -19.77 -38.87
C GLU A 12 -53.92 -20.32 -37.52
N LYS A 13 -54.03 -21.65 -37.30
CA LYS A 13 -53.55 -22.32 -36.08
C LYS A 13 -52.03 -22.27 -35.95
N LYS A 14 -51.31 -22.38 -37.07
CA LYS A 14 -49.84 -22.22 -37.10
C LYS A 14 -49.41 -20.80 -36.76
N ASN A 15 -50.10 -19.79 -37.30
CA ASN A 15 -49.83 -18.39 -37.01
C ASN A 15 -50.10 -18.05 -35.52
N TRP A 16 -51.18 -18.60 -34.95
CA TRP A 16 -51.49 -18.45 -33.53
C TRP A 16 -50.41 -19.09 -32.62
N LEU A 17 -49.94 -20.30 -32.96
CA LEU A 17 -48.84 -20.96 -32.25
C LEU A 17 -47.53 -20.18 -32.33
N ILE A 18 -47.25 -19.54 -33.47
CA ILE A 18 -46.04 -18.71 -33.66
C ILE A 18 -46.15 -17.42 -32.83
N MET A 19 -47.29 -16.74 -32.84
CA MET A 19 -47.51 -15.53 -32.03
C MET A 19 -47.39 -15.82 -30.53
N ASN A 20 -47.93 -16.94 -30.03
CA ASN A 20 -47.85 -17.28 -28.62
C ASN A 20 -46.40 -17.58 -28.16
N LYS A 21 -45.60 -18.21 -29.04
CA LYS A 21 -44.16 -18.43 -28.78
C LYS A 21 -43.36 -17.12 -28.76
N LEU A 22 -43.69 -16.18 -29.64
CA LEU A 22 -43.06 -14.85 -29.67
C LEU A 22 -43.37 -14.05 -28.40
N ILE A 23 -44.61 -14.08 -27.92
CA ILE A 23 -45.00 -13.42 -26.66
C ILE A 23 -44.24 -14.00 -25.47
N SER A 24 -44.12 -15.32 -25.39
CA SER A 24 -43.35 -15.99 -24.32
C SER A 24 -41.86 -15.63 -24.36
N LEU A 25 -41.26 -15.56 -25.56
CA LEU A 25 -39.88 -15.11 -25.76
C LEU A 25 -39.66 -13.66 -25.32
N VAL A 26 -40.59 -12.76 -25.64
CA VAL A 26 -40.53 -11.35 -25.24
C VAL A 26 -40.66 -11.21 -23.72
N GLN A 27 -41.52 -12.00 -23.07
CA GLN A 27 -41.64 -12.00 -21.62
C GLN A 27 -40.35 -12.48 -20.93
N VAL A 28 -39.74 -13.57 -21.41
CA VAL A 28 -38.45 -14.05 -20.89
C VAL A 28 -37.35 -12.99 -21.07
N LEU A 29 -37.32 -12.30 -22.22
CA LEU A 29 -36.35 -11.23 -22.47
C LEU A 29 -36.53 -10.05 -21.51
N LEU A 30 -37.78 -9.64 -21.25
CA LEU A 30 -38.11 -8.56 -20.31
C LEU A 30 -37.72 -8.89 -18.86
N PHE A 31 -37.88 -10.14 -18.43
CA PHE A 31 -37.42 -10.59 -17.11
C PHE A 31 -35.89 -10.62 -16.98
N LEU A 32 -35.14 -10.89 -18.05
CA LEU A 32 -33.67 -10.87 -18.01
C LEU A 32 -33.08 -9.45 -17.90
N ILE A 33 -33.76 -8.46 -18.48
CA ILE A 33 -33.33 -7.05 -18.43
C ILE A 33 -33.47 -6.48 -17.00
N THR A 34 -34.52 -6.86 -16.26
CA THR A 34 -34.76 -6.34 -14.90
C THR A 34 -33.80 -6.93 -13.85
N VAL A 35 -33.35 -8.18 -14.02
CA VAL A 35 -32.36 -8.80 -13.09
C VAL A 35 -30.99 -8.15 -13.24
N SER A 36 -30.63 -7.69 -14.44
CA SER A 36 -29.32 -7.06 -14.72
C SER A 36 -29.19 -5.65 -14.12
N ALA A 37 -30.30 -4.96 -13.86
CA ALA A 37 -30.31 -3.61 -13.28
C ALA A 37 -30.38 -3.59 -11.74
N ALA A 38 -30.60 -4.74 -11.10
CA ALA A 38 -30.81 -4.85 -9.65
C ALA A 38 -29.54 -5.23 -8.86
N MET A 39 -28.41 -5.44 -9.53
CA MET A 39 -27.12 -5.57 -8.86
C MET A 39 -26.47 -4.19 -8.82
N PRO A 40 -26.52 -3.45 -7.70
CA PRO A 40 -25.52 -2.41 -7.50
C PRO A 40 -24.18 -3.13 -7.56
N ALA A 41 -23.36 -2.83 -8.55
CA ALA A 41 -21.94 -3.14 -8.47
C ALA A 41 -21.49 -2.53 -7.14
N ASN A 42 -21.17 -3.37 -6.18
CA ASN A 42 -20.75 -2.92 -4.87
C ASN A 42 -19.41 -2.21 -5.10
N ASP A 43 -19.46 -0.89 -5.28
CA ASP A 43 -18.32 -0.04 -5.62
C ASP A 43 -17.15 -0.27 -4.66
N LYS A 44 -17.41 -0.73 -3.43
CA LYS A 44 -16.38 -1.11 -2.45
C LYS A 44 -15.55 -2.31 -2.88
N LEU A 45 -16.12 -3.31 -3.54
CA LEU A 45 -15.38 -4.49 -3.98
C LEU A 45 -14.49 -4.12 -5.18
N ALA A 46 -15.04 -3.35 -6.13
CA ALA A 46 -14.28 -2.79 -7.23
C ALA A 46 -13.17 -1.86 -6.71
N ASP A 47 -13.46 -0.96 -5.77
CA ASP A 47 -12.50 -0.08 -5.09
C ASP A 47 -11.38 -0.87 -4.38
N LEU A 48 -11.71 -1.98 -3.70
CA LEU A 48 -10.72 -2.88 -3.13
C LEU A 48 -9.81 -3.53 -4.19
N PHE A 49 -10.36 -3.93 -5.34
CA PHE A 49 -9.57 -4.48 -6.45
C PHE A 49 -8.72 -3.39 -7.14
N TYR A 50 -9.25 -2.18 -7.33
CA TYR A 50 -8.52 -1.05 -7.89
C TYR A 50 -7.36 -0.62 -6.98
N LYS A 51 -7.57 -0.52 -5.66
CA LYS A 51 -6.52 -0.16 -4.70
C LYS A 51 -5.40 -1.19 -4.66
N ARG A 52 -5.72 -2.50 -4.63
CA ARG A 52 -4.71 -3.58 -4.68
C ARG A 52 -3.86 -3.58 -5.97
N ASN A 53 -4.36 -2.99 -7.05
CA ASN A 53 -3.62 -2.89 -8.31
C ASN A 53 -2.71 -1.65 -8.38
N ASN A 54 -2.79 -0.72 -7.43
CA ASN A 54 -2.01 0.52 -7.48
C ASN A 54 -0.65 0.36 -6.78
N CYS A 55 -0.64 -0.18 -5.55
CA CYS A 55 0.58 -0.46 -4.80
C CYS A 55 0.48 -1.81 -4.08
N GLN A 56 1.58 -2.58 -4.07
CA GLN A 56 1.69 -3.75 -3.20
C GLN A 56 1.88 -3.30 -1.74
N CYS A 57 1.10 -3.88 -0.81
CA CYS A 57 1.37 -3.73 0.60
C CYS A 57 2.67 -4.46 0.97
N ILE A 58 3.62 -3.76 1.57
CA ILE A 58 4.92 -4.31 1.97
C ILE A 58 5.33 -3.78 3.34
N THR A 59 6.12 -4.57 4.05
CA THR A 59 6.73 -4.18 5.31
C THR A 59 8.26 -4.26 5.23
N ALA A 60 8.91 -3.41 6.00
CA ALA A 60 10.35 -3.45 6.24
C ALA A 60 10.62 -3.14 7.71
N PHE A 61 11.80 -3.53 8.19
CA PHE A 61 12.16 -3.39 9.59
C PHE A 61 13.61 -2.94 9.72
N SER A 62 13.86 -2.10 10.72
CA SER A 62 15.18 -1.68 11.16
C SER A 62 15.31 -2.09 12.62
N ASP A 63 16.14 -3.10 12.86
CA ASP A 63 16.49 -3.54 14.20
C ASP A 63 17.75 -2.81 14.66
N PHE A 64 17.68 -2.19 15.82
CA PHE A 64 18.81 -1.56 16.47
C PHE A 64 19.24 -2.46 17.62
N ASP A 65 20.21 -3.33 17.35
CA ASP A 65 20.86 -4.16 18.38
C ASP A 65 22.36 -3.83 18.46
N SER A 66 22.67 -2.54 18.55
CA SER A 66 24.06 -2.10 18.62
C SER A 66 24.75 -2.64 19.88
N SER A 67 25.99 -3.10 19.76
CA SER A 67 26.88 -3.29 20.91
C SER A 67 27.40 -1.95 21.44
N PRO A 68 27.92 -1.85 22.67
CA PRO A 68 28.56 -0.63 23.16
C PRO A 68 29.67 -0.09 22.25
N SER A 69 30.30 -0.96 21.45
CA SER A 69 31.32 -0.61 20.46
C SER A 69 30.80 -0.13 19.10
N SER A 70 29.51 -0.34 18.79
CA SER A 70 28.95 -0.04 17.46
C SER A 70 27.86 1.04 17.45
N GLY A 71 27.40 1.48 18.62
CA GLY A 71 26.45 2.59 18.75
C GLY A 71 25.60 2.49 20.02
N PRO A 72 24.93 3.57 20.45
CA PRO A 72 24.18 3.60 21.71
C PRO A 72 22.72 3.11 21.56
N PHE A 73 22.17 3.05 20.35
CA PHE A 73 20.72 2.84 20.17
C PHE A 73 20.34 1.37 20.24
N ARG A 74 19.28 1.09 21.02
CA ARG A 74 18.61 -0.21 21.00
C ARG A 74 17.11 -0.06 20.96
N GLY A 75 16.49 -0.82 20.06
CA GLY A 75 15.09 -0.63 19.72
C GLY A 75 14.74 -1.24 18.37
N PHE A 76 13.52 -0.97 17.94
CA PHE A 76 12.98 -1.52 16.71
C PHE A 76 12.11 -0.48 16.02
N VAL A 77 12.24 -0.39 14.70
CA VAL A 77 11.42 0.46 13.85
C VAL A 77 10.89 -0.34 12.68
N ALA A 78 9.59 -0.31 12.48
CA ALA A 78 8.89 -0.95 11.38
C ALA A 78 8.33 0.08 10.41
N PHE A 79 8.26 -0.33 9.15
CA PHE A 79 7.72 0.40 8.03
C PHE A 79 6.62 -0.45 7.41
N GLY A 80 5.44 0.13 7.16
CA GLY A 80 4.35 -0.53 6.46
C GLY A 80 3.79 0.38 5.39
N GLN A 81 3.92 -0.02 4.12
CA GLN A 81 3.31 0.69 3.00
C GLN A 81 1.92 0.12 2.71
N ASP A 82 0.94 1.00 2.56
CA ASP A 82 -0.43 0.64 2.19
C ASP A 82 -0.64 0.58 0.67
N ASP A 83 -1.86 0.20 0.27
CA ASP A 83 -2.29 0.07 -1.12
C ASP A 83 -2.36 1.41 -1.87
N ASN A 84 -2.27 2.54 -1.17
CA ASN A 84 -2.19 3.88 -1.76
C ASN A 84 -0.73 4.37 -1.88
N GLY A 85 0.24 3.55 -1.46
CA GLY A 85 1.67 3.87 -1.53
C GLY A 85 2.17 4.76 -0.39
N SER A 86 1.33 4.99 0.64
CA SER A 86 1.75 5.74 1.83
C SER A 86 2.40 4.80 2.84
N THR A 87 3.44 5.26 3.52
CA THR A 87 4.22 4.46 4.47
C THR A 87 3.99 4.91 5.91
N THR A 88 3.47 4.02 6.74
CA THR A 88 3.43 4.20 8.19
C THR A 88 4.73 3.71 8.81
N ILE A 89 5.40 4.55 9.58
CA ILE A 89 6.61 4.22 10.34
C ILE A 89 6.24 4.22 11.81
N PHE A 90 6.56 3.14 12.52
CA PHE A 90 6.31 3.03 13.95
C PHE A 90 7.43 2.28 14.65
N GLY A 91 7.65 2.56 15.93
CA GLY A 91 8.73 1.94 16.67
C GLY A 91 8.85 2.43 18.10
N ALA A 92 9.88 1.91 18.76
CA ALA A 92 10.30 2.35 20.08
C ALA A 92 11.77 1.97 20.30
N PHE A 93 12.46 2.77 21.09
CA PHE A 93 13.78 2.44 21.60
C PHE A 93 13.72 2.27 23.12
N ASN A 94 14.43 1.27 23.63
CA ASN A 94 14.51 1.03 25.07
C ASN A 94 15.77 1.63 25.71
N ARG A 95 16.73 2.10 24.92
CA ARG A 95 17.96 2.78 25.39
C ARG A 95 18.71 3.45 24.24
N GLY A 96 19.61 4.35 24.60
CA GLY A 96 20.58 4.97 23.70
C GLY A 96 20.45 6.47 23.51
N PHE A 97 19.44 7.08 24.14
CA PHE A 97 19.18 8.49 24.08
C PHE A 97 19.54 9.15 25.41
N ASP A 98 19.99 10.39 25.34
CA ASP A 98 20.11 11.31 26.47
C ASP A 98 19.00 12.36 26.32
N PRO A 99 18.16 12.58 27.34
CA PRO A 99 17.01 13.49 27.25
C PRO A 99 17.40 14.96 27.05
N ASN A 100 18.67 15.34 27.25
CA ASN A 100 19.15 16.72 27.07
C ASN A 100 19.58 17.03 25.63
N CYS A 101 19.32 16.11 24.71
CA CYS A 101 19.86 16.14 23.36
C CYS A 101 18.81 16.27 22.28
N THR A 102 19.27 16.74 21.13
CA THR A 102 18.52 16.67 19.88
C THR A 102 19.05 15.54 19.01
N TYR A 103 18.12 14.78 18.44
CA TYR A 103 18.39 13.67 17.53
C TYR A 103 17.63 13.83 16.23
N GLU A 104 18.26 13.42 15.14
CA GLU A 104 17.66 13.38 13.82
C GLU A 104 17.40 11.93 13.42
N PHE A 105 16.22 11.65 12.90
CA PHE A 105 15.83 10.37 12.33
C PHE A 105 15.79 10.51 10.82
N LEU A 106 16.69 9.81 10.13
CA LEU A 106 16.96 9.99 8.71
C LEU A 106 16.87 8.64 7.98
N ILE A 107 16.33 8.65 6.77
CA ILE A 107 16.46 7.54 5.83
C ILE A 107 17.56 7.92 4.85
N GLU A 108 18.64 7.16 4.84
CA GLU A 108 19.80 7.36 3.97
C GLU A 108 19.90 6.27 2.93
N ASP A 109 20.51 6.57 1.78
CA ASP A 109 20.90 5.54 0.81
C ASP A 109 22.24 4.86 1.19
N GLY A 110 22.68 3.92 0.35
CA GLY A 110 23.96 3.22 0.54
C GLY A 110 25.20 4.12 0.48
N HIS A 111 25.06 5.38 0.04
CA HIS A 111 26.12 6.37 -0.05
C HIS A 111 26.03 7.45 1.05
N ASN A 112 25.21 7.21 2.08
CA ASN A 112 24.95 8.14 3.20
C ASN A 112 24.30 9.47 2.78
N ARG A 113 23.64 9.52 1.62
CA ARG A 113 22.83 10.67 1.21
C ARG A 113 21.47 10.58 1.87
N VAL A 114 21.01 11.67 2.45
CA VAL A 114 19.69 11.74 3.10
C VAL A 114 18.61 11.75 2.02
N LEU A 115 17.81 10.67 1.96
CA LEU A 115 16.62 10.57 1.12
C LEU A 115 15.42 11.24 1.79
N TYR A 116 15.27 11.03 3.10
CA TYR A 116 14.18 11.62 3.89
C TYR A 116 14.67 12.02 5.29
N ASN A 117 14.34 13.24 5.71
CA ASN A 117 14.39 13.62 7.11
C ASN A 117 12.99 13.43 7.70
N ILE A 118 12.84 12.44 8.59
CA ILE A 118 11.55 12.06 9.19
C ILE A 118 11.42 12.50 10.65
N THR A 119 12.39 13.29 11.15
CA THR A 119 12.49 13.71 12.55
C THR A 119 11.22 14.39 13.06
N GLU A 120 10.77 15.45 12.37
CA GLU A 120 9.58 16.20 12.79
C GLU A 120 8.31 15.36 12.70
N GLY A 121 8.17 14.56 11.64
CA GLY A 121 6.99 13.71 11.44
C GLY A 121 6.86 12.63 12.53
N LEU A 122 7.97 11.98 12.89
CA LEU A 122 7.96 10.99 13.95
C LEU A 122 7.74 11.61 15.34
N ASN A 123 8.23 12.83 15.57
CA ASN A 123 8.13 13.55 16.84
C ASN A 123 8.46 12.66 18.05
N VAL A 124 9.62 12.02 17.99
CA VAL A 124 10.03 11.00 18.98
C VAL A 124 10.22 11.65 20.34
N GLN A 125 9.50 11.15 21.34
CA GLN A 125 9.60 11.62 22.73
C GLN A 125 10.58 10.73 23.51
N ILE A 126 11.71 11.32 23.90
CA ILE A 126 12.74 10.65 24.71
C ILE A 126 12.30 10.60 26.17
N THR A 127 12.53 9.46 26.81
CA THR A 127 12.20 9.23 28.23
C THR A 127 13.44 9.40 29.11
N ASN A 128 13.24 9.68 30.40
CA ASN A 128 14.34 9.94 31.34
C ASN A 128 15.28 8.75 31.58
N ASP A 129 14.84 7.54 31.24
CA ASP A 129 15.63 6.30 31.29
C ASP A 129 16.48 6.08 30.02
N GLY A 130 16.46 7.03 29.08
CA GLY A 130 17.22 7.00 27.84
C GLY A 130 16.61 6.15 26.72
N GLY A 131 15.36 5.71 26.90
CA GLY A 131 14.53 5.14 25.84
C GLY A 131 13.67 6.20 25.13
N THR A 132 12.63 5.74 24.46
CA THR A 132 11.60 6.59 23.86
C THR A 132 10.22 6.06 24.21
N LYS A 133 9.21 6.94 24.20
CA LYS A 133 7.83 6.46 24.03
C LYS A 133 7.70 5.78 22.66
N ALA A 134 6.72 4.89 22.53
CA ALA A 134 6.34 4.39 21.23
C ALA A 134 5.88 5.55 20.33
N PHE A 135 6.35 5.55 19.09
CA PHE A 135 6.04 6.58 18.09
C PHE A 135 5.43 5.93 16.86
N THR A 136 4.61 6.71 16.14
CA THR A 136 3.98 6.28 14.89
C THR A 136 3.63 7.51 14.05
N HIS A 137 3.89 7.44 12.75
CA HIS A 137 3.48 8.47 11.81
C HIS A 137 3.27 7.90 10.41
N LYS A 138 2.30 8.44 9.67
CA LYS A 138 2.04 8.06 8.28
C LYS A 138 2.59 9.13 7.33
N PHE A 139 3.52 8.73 6.48
CA PHE A 139 4.13 9.56 5.45
C PHE A 139 3.57 9.22 4.07
N ASN A 140 2.96 10.19 3.41
CA ASN A 140 2.36 9.98 2.08
C ASN A 140 3.38 10.03 0.93
N ASN A 141 4.61 10.46 1.21
CA ASN A 141 5.68 10.68 0.23
C ASN A 141 6.86 9.70 0.36
N ILE A 142 6.79 8.75 1.29
CA ILE A 142 7.80 7.70 1.45
C ILE A 142 7.32 6.46 0.71
N ASN A 143 8.03 6.12 -0.35
CA ASN A 143 7.76 4.96 -1.21
C ASN A 143 8.73 3.83 -0.86
N LEU A 144 8.22 2.71 -0.32
CA LEU A 144 9.01 1.50 -0.10
C LEU A 144 9.30 0.79 -1.43
N ASN A 145 8.25 0.46 -2.18
CA ASN A 145 8.37 -0.28 -3.45
C ASN A 145 7.20 -0.08 -4.44
N CYS A 146 6.25 0.81 -4.16
CA CYS A 146 5.11 1.02 -5.06
C CYS A 146 5.56 1.58 -6.43
N HIS A 147 6.52 2.49 -6.44
CA HIS A 147 7.10 3.05 -7.66
C HIS A 147 8.57 2.67 -7.82
N SER A 148 9.10 2.77 -9.03
CA SER A 148 10.47 2.35 -9.41
C SER A 148 11.59 3.05 -8.62
N ASN A 149 11.32 4.19 -8.00
CA ASN A 149 12.24 4.91 -7.11
C ASN A 149 12.11 4.49 -5.63
N GLY A 150 11.50 3.35 -5.33
CA GLY A 150 11.27 2.88 -3.97
C GLY A 150 12.57 2.61 -3.21
N ILE A 151 12.57 2.90 -1.90
CA ILE A 151 13.77 2.77 -1.06
C ILE A 151 14.24 1.32 -0.90
N LEU A 152 13.34 0.33 -1.06
CA LEU A 152 13.67 -1.09 -1.05
C LEU A 152 14.13 -1.60 -2.43
N LEU A 153 13.89 -0.82 -3.49
CA LEU A 153 14.28 -1.15 -4.86
C LEU A 153 15.66 -0.58 -5.24
N GLY A 154 16.36 0.04 -4.28
CA GLY A 154 17.69 0.62 -4.48
C GLY A 154 17.70 1.94 -5.23
N GLY A 155 16.62 2.73 -5.06
CA GLY A 155 16.35 3.99 -5.74
C GLY A 155 17.59 4.77 -6.20
N HIS A 156 18.00 4.54 -7.45
CA HIS A 156 18.68 5.46 -8.34
C HIS A 156 18.36 5.05 -9.78
N ASN A 157 18.30 6.04 -10.67
CA ASN A 157 17.97 5.89 -12.09
C ASN A 157 18.54 4.60 -12.70
N LEU A 158 17.71 3.86 -13.44
CA LEU A 158 17.99 2.64 -14.21
C LEU A 158 19.05 2.79 -15.33
N ARG A 159 20.04 3.68 -15.19
CA ARG A 159 21.02 3.95 -16.24
C ARG A 159 22.48 4.00 -15.82
N ASP A 160 22.82 4.13 -14.54
CA ASP A 160 24.22 4.20 -14.13
C ASP A 160 24.52 3.14 -13.05
N ASP A 161 25.30 2.15 -13.46
CA ASP A 161 26.07 1.18 -12.66
C ASP A 161 25.33 -0.09 -12.11
N PRO A 162 25.71 -1.33 -12.51
CA PRO A 162 25.07 -2.57 -12.07
C PRO A 162 25.54 -3.03 -10.67
N SER A 163 25.66 -2.11 -9.70
CA SER A 163 25.75 -2.51 -8.30
C SER A 163 24.34 -2.58 -7.71
N TYR A 164 23.82 -3.80 -7.56
CA TYR A 164 22.58 -4.10 -6.84
C TYR A 164 22.76 -3.70 -5.36
N CYS A 165 22.51 -2.43 -5.06
CA CYS A 165 22.59 -1.87 -3.70
C CYS A 165 21.24 -1.25 -3.33
N GLY A 166 20.27 -2.10 -3.01
CA GLY A 166 19.09 -1.74 -2.22
C GLY A 166 19.46 -1.40 -0.77
N ASN A 167 20.39 -0.48 -0.55
CA ASN A 167 21.06 -0.27 0.74
C ASN A 167 20.52 0.97 1.46
N SER A 168 19.22 1.24 1.37
CA SER A 168 18.61 2.29 2.18
C SER A 168 18.59 1.85 3.64
N LYS A 169 18.92 2.75 4.56
CA LYS A 169 18.98 2.47 6.01
C LYS A 169 18.35 3.59 6.82
N LEU A 170 17.69 3.22 7.92
CA LEU A 170 17.29 4.17 8.94
C LEU A 170 18.50 4.49 9.82
N VAL A 171 18.80 5.77 9.99
CA VAL A 171 19.92 6.27 10.79
C VAL A 171 19.40 7.25 11.82
N VAL A 172 19.96 7.17 13.01
CA VAL A 172 19.80 8.18 14.06
C VAL A 172 21.10 8.96 14.18
N ARG A 173 21.04 10.28 14.01
CA ARG A 173 22.19 11.19 14.15
C ARG A 173 22.01 12.15 15.30
N THR A 174 23.12 12.65 15.82
CA THR A 174 23.15 13.80 16.72
C THR A 174 24.26 14.73 16.28
N ASN A 175 23.99 16.04 16.18
CA ASN A 175 24.95 17.04 15.72
C ASN A 175 25.70 16.66 14.42
N ASN A 176 24.99 16.12 13.41
CA ASN A 176 25.56 15.63 12.15
C ASN A 176 26.59 14.47 12.27
N GLN A 177 26.73 13.86 13.44
CA GLN A 177 27.59 12.69 13.63
C GLN A 177 26.76 11.41 13.72
N HIS A 178 27.25 10.34 13.08
CA HIS A 178 26.79 8.99 13.38
C HIS A 178 27.15 8.71 14.84
N ALA A 179 26.16 8.45 15.69
CA ALA A 179 26.39 8.22 17.10
C ALA A 179 27.10 6.87 17.30
N ALA A 180 28.44 6.87 17.18
CA ALA A 180 29.32 5.76 17.51
C ALA A 180 29.69 5.74 19.01
N LYS A 181 29.32 6.79 19.75
CA LYS A 181 29.46 6.92 21.20
C LYS A 181 28.29 7.75 21.74
N GLN A 182 28.02 7.65 23.03
CA GLN A 182 27.12 8.59 23.71
C GLN A 182 27.73 9.98 23.56
N ILE A 183 27.22 10.76 22.59
CA ILE A 183 27.64 12.14 22.39
C ILE A 183 26.38 12.99 22.50
N CYS A 184 26.11 13.38 23.74
CA CYS A 184 25.79 14.75 24.03
C CYS A 184 26.70 15.18 25.16
N ASN A 185 27.34 16.33 24.97
CA ASN A 185 28.36 16.85 25.87
C ASN A 185 27.84 17.05 27.29
#